data_AF-A0A7C4SCH3-F1
#
_entry.id   AF-A0A7C4SCH3-F1
#
_cell.length_a   1.000
_cell.length_b   1.000
_cell.length_c   1.000
_cell.angle_alpha   90.00
_cell.angle_beta   90.00
_cell.angle_gamma   90.00
#
_symmetry.space_group_name_H-M   'P 1'
#
loop_
_entity.id
_entity.type
_entity.pdbx_description
1 polymer ?
#
loop_
_entity_poly.entity_id
_entity_poly.type
_entity_poly.pdbx_seq_one_letter_code
_entity_poly.pdbx_strand_id
1 'polypeptide(L)' 'MCVNVCPVGAITLDPVTGVASKCDLCDGDPQCVVYCPAKVLKVTDAGQLARYRMRGFAKFLQSVGESR' A
#
# COMPACT_ATOMS: atom_id res chain seq x y z
N MET A 1 17.55 13.90 -9.95
CA MET A 1 17.58 12.43 -10.13
C MET A 1 16.32 11.83 -9.50
N CYS A 2 15.59 10.94 -10.19
CA CYS A 2 14.31 10.37 -9.70
C CYS A 2 14.46 9.57 -8.39
N VAL A 3 15.58 8.86 -8.23
CA VAL A 3 15.93 8.10 -7.00
C VAL A 3 15.94 9.02 -5.77
N ASN A 4 16.63 10.16 -5.85
CA ASN A 4 16.85 11.04 -4.69
C ASN A 4 15.60 11.83 -4.28
N VAL A 5 14.63 12.02 -5.18
CA VAL A 5 13.40 12.77 -4.89
C VAL A 5 12.27 11.88 -4.37
N CYS A 6 12.42 10.55 -4.45
CA CYS A 6 11.42 9.64 -3.91
C CYS A 6 11.45 9.69 -2.37
N PRO A 7 10.39 10.17 -1.71
CA PRO A 7 10.40 10.38 -0.25
C PRO A 7 10.50 9.08 0.55
N VAL A 8 10.15 7.95 -0.08
CA VAL A 8 10.12 6.61 0.55
C VAL A 8 11.26 5.72 0.07
N GLY A 9 12.14 6.21 -0.81
CA GLY A 9 13.30 5.42 -1.28
C GLY A 9 12.94 4.16 -2.07
N ALA A 10 11.81 4.14 -2.78
CA ALA A 10 11.29 2.94 -3.45
C ALA A 10 11.88 2.68 -4.86
N ILE A 11 12.87 3.47 -5.31
CA ILE A 11 13.44 3.39 -6.64
C ILE A 11 14.90 2.91 -6.53
N THR A 12 15.27 1.91 -7.33
CA THR A 12 16.64 1.37 -7.39
C THR A 12 17.23 1.61 -8.77
N LEU A 13 18.51 1.98 -8.83
CA LEU A 13 19.25 2.14 -10.08
C LEU A 13 20.02 0.85 -10.37
N ASP A 14 19.83 0.28 -11.56
CA ASP A 14 20.64 -0.85 -12.02
C ASP A 14 22.07 -0.35 -12.33
N PRO A 15 23.12 -0.91 -11.69
CA PRO A 15 24.49 -0.46 -11.88
C PRO A 15 25.07 -0.80 -13.26
N VAL A 16 24.47 -1.74 -14.01
CA VAL A 16 24.94 -2.17 -15.33
C VAL A 16 24.28 -1.35 -16.43
N THR A 17 22.94 -1.26 -16.41
CA THR A 17 22.18 -0.58 -17.47
C THR A 17 22.00 0.92 -17.22
N GLY A 18 22.17 1.37 -15.98
CA GLY A 18 21.87 2.74 -15.58
C GLY A 18 20.37 3.07 -15.58
N VAL A 19 19.50 2.06 -15.68
CA VAL A 19 18.04 2.23 -15.70
C VAL A 19 17.50 2.18 -14.27
N ALA A 20 16.65 3.15 -13.94
CA ALA A 20 15.95 3.17 -12.67
C ALA A 20 14.69 2.31 -12.74
N SER A 21 14.47 1.46 -11.74
CA SER A 21 13.31 0.57 -11.64
C SER A 21 12.59 0.74 -10.31
N LYS A 22 11.28 0.46 -10.32
CA LYS A 22 10.40 0.43 -9.14
C LYS A 22 9.26 -0.55 -9.41
N CYS A 23 8.50 -0.88 -8.37
CA CYS A 23 7.27 -1.65 -8.51
C CYS A 23 6.31 -0.99 -9.52
N ASP A 24 5.86 -1.77 -10.47
CA ASP A 24 4.87 -1.46 -11.51
C ASP A 24 3.48 -2.05 -11.18
N LEU A 25 3.34 -2.64 -9.99
CA LEU A 25 2.15 -3.37 -9.55
C LEU A 25 1.86 -4.61 -10.40
N CYS A 26 2.85 -5.16 -11.11
CA CYS A 26 2.70 -6.29 -12.01
C CYS A 26 1.50 -6.10 -12.97
N ASP A 27 1.40 -4.90 -13.55
CA ASP A 27 0.31 -4.49 -14.45
C ASP A 27 -1.11 -4.69 -13.88
N GLY A 28 -1.23 -4.65 -12.55
CA GLY A 28 -2.50 -4.80 -11.84
C GLY A 28 -2.76 -6.20 -11.26
N ASP A 29 -1.88 -7.18 -11.53
CA ASP A 29 -1.94 -8.52 -10.91
C ASP A 29 -0.70 -8.80 -10.03
N PRO A 30 -0.65 -8.22 -8.82
CA PRO A 30 0.55 -8.25 -7.99
C PRO A 30 0.85 -9.65 -7.44
N GLN A 31 1.86 -10.26 -8.03
CA GLN A 31 2.31 -11.61 -7.69
C GLN A 31 2.75 -11.75 -6.23
N CYS A 32 3.31 -10.68 -5.64
CA CYS A 32 3.68 -10.67 -4.22
C CYS A 32 2.48 -10.92 -3.28
N VAL A 33 1.26 -10.54 -3.68
CA VAL A 33 0.04 -10.82 -2.92
C VAL A 33 -0.36 -12.29 -3.07
N VAL A 34 -0.29 -12.82 -4.29
CA VAL A 34 -0.64 -14.22 -4.62
C VAL A 34 0.26 -15.19 -3.87
N TYR A 35 1.57 -14.94 -3.87
CA TYR A 35 2.56 -15.84 -3.27
C TYR A 35 2.69 -15.71 -1.76
N CYS A 36 2.11 -14.70 -1.12
CA CYS A 36 2.27 -14.45 0.31
C CYS A 36 1.62 -15.60 1.15
N PRO A 37 2.40 -16.47 1.81
CA PRO A 37 1.83 -17.62 2.52
C PRO A 37 1.02 -17.21 3.75
N ALA A 38 1.46 -16.13 4.42
CA ALA A 38 0.81 -15.57 5.60
C ALA A 38 -0.49 -14.80 5.26
N LYS A 39 -0.76 -14.54 3.97
CA LYS A 39 -1.95 -13.81 3.49
C LYS A 39 -2.17 -12.46 4.17
N VAL A 40 -1.09 -11.74 4.48
CA VAL A 40 -1.15 -10.42 5.13
C VAL A 40 -1.31 -9.27 4.15
N LEU A 41 -1.00 -9.51 2.87
CA LEU A 41 -1.12 -8.52 1.81
C LEU A 41 -2.50 -8.60 1.16
N LYS A 42 -3.05 -7.45 0.79
CA LYS A 42 -4.32 -7.35 0.06
C LYS A 42 -4.28 -6.19 -0.93
N VAL A 43 -4.68 -6.46 -2.17
CA VAL A 43 -4.92 -5.42 -3.18
C VAL A 43 -6.25 -4.74 -2.87
N THR A 44 -6.27 -3.41 -2.93
CA THR A 44 -7.47 -2.62 -2.69
C THR A 44 -7.40 -1.34 -3.50
N ASP A 45 -8.56 -0.76 -3.81
CA ASP A 45 -8.67 0.58 -4.37
C ASP A 45 -8.94 1.63 -3.29
N ALA A 46 -8.85 2.90 -3.69
CA ALA A 46 -9.08 4.05 -2.83
C ALA A 46 -10.49 4.07 -2.22
N GLY A 47 -11.51 3.64 -2.96
CA GLY A 47 -12.90 3.62 -2.50
C GLY A 47 -13.11 2.57 -1.40
N GLN A 48 -12.55 1.37 -1.57
CA GLN A 48 -12.56 0.34 -0.53
C GLN A 48 -11.81 0.79 0.73
N LEU A 49 -10.63 1.42 0.57
CA LEU A 49 -9.84 1.91 1.70
C LEU A 49 -10.57 3.03 2.47
N ALA A 50 -11.20 3.96 1.76
CA ALA A 50 -12.01 5.01 2.36
C ALA A 50 -13.17 4.44 3.18
N ARG A 51 -13.90 3.45 2.62
CA ARG A 51 -14.97 2.74 3.35
C ARG A 51 -14.44 2.01 4.59
N TYR A 52 -13.29 1.36 4.48
CA TYR A 52 -12.67 0.67 5.62
C TYR A 52 -12.36 1.64 6.76
N ARG A 53 -11.70 2.78 6.44
CA ARG A 53 -11.37 3.82 7.43
C ARG A 53 -12.61 4.46 8.05
N MET A 54 -13.63 4.77 7.23
CA MET A 54 -14.90 5.34 7.71
C MET A 54 -15.62 4.40 8.69
N ARG A 55 -15.68 3.11 8.37
CA ARG A 55 -16.26 2.10 9.27
C ARG A 55 -15.47 1.99 10.58
N GLY A 56 -14.14 2.04 10.52
CA GLY A 56 -13.29 2.05 11.71
C GLY A 56 -13.56 3.26 12.61
N PHE A 57 -13.66 4.45 12.00
CA PHE A 57 -13.96 5.67 12.74
C PHE A 57 -15.37 5.67 13.35
N ALA A 58 -16.37 5.19 12.62
CA ALA A 58 -17.74 5.06 13.14
C ALA A 58 -17.79 4.16 14.40
N LYS A 59 -17.09 3.02 14.38
CA LYS A 59 -16.98 2.13 15.56
C LYS A 59 -16.27 2.80 16.72
N PHE A 60 -15.20 3.54 16.44
CA PHE A 60 -14.47 4.30 17.46
C PHE A 60 -15.40 5.32 18.15
N LEU A 61 -16.17 6.09 17.38
CA LEU A 61 -17.13 7.07 17.94
C LEU A 61 -18.18 6.40 18.83
N GLN A 62 -18.70 5.24 18.44
CA GLN A 62 -19.63 4.46 19.27
C GLN A 62 -18.99 4.06 20.60
N SER A 63 -17.75 3.55 20.59
CA SER A 63 -17.05 3.17 21.83
C SER A 63 -16.75 4.34 22.76
N VAL A 64 -16.54 5.55 22.23
CA VAL A 64 -16.36 6.76 23.05
C VAL A 64 -17.69 7.23 23.64
N GLY A 65 -18.79 7.06 22.91
CA GLY A 65 -20.14 7.40 23.37
C GLY A 65 -20.65 6.52 24.52
N GLU A 66 -20.21 5.26 24.60
CA GLU A 66 -20.65 4.28 25.59
C GLU A 66 -19.89 4.34 26.93
N SER A 67 -18.85 5.18 27.03
CA SER A 67 -18.07 5.40 28.25
C SER A 67 -18.52 6.65 29.05
N ARG A 68 -19.76 7.12 28.83
CA ARG A 68 -20.44 8.17 29.61
C ARG A 68 -21.73 7.60 30.20
#